data_AF-A0A1F2RWP6-F1
#
_entry.id   AF-A0A1F2RWP6-F1
#
_cell.length_a   1.000
_cell.length_b   1.000
_cell.length_c   1.000
_cell.angle_alpha   90.00
_cell.angle_beta   90.00
_cell.angle_gamma   90.00
#
_symmetry.space_group_name_H-M   'P 1'
#
loop_
_entity.id
_entity.type
_entity.pdbx_description
1 polymer ?
#
loop_
_entity_poly.entity_id
_entity_poly.type
_entity_poly.pdbx_seq_one_letter_code
_entity_poly.pdbx_strand_id
1 'polypeptide(L)' 'MSSQALSEILKLPANERAELAMALWQSLTNAERDAELVLTPEQEAELDRRWAEHLADPTSAIPWEAIRRKLLARE' A
#
# COMPACT_ATOMS: atom_id res chain seq x y z
N MET A 1 -13.36 15.55 -4.25
CA MET A 1 -14.63 14.92 -3.84
C MET A 1 -15.45 15.94 -3.08
N SER A 2 -16.76 16.07 -3.32
CA SER A 2 -17.59 16.89 -2.44
C SER A 2 -17.68 16.21 -1.07
N SER A 3 -17.70 17.01 0.01
CA SER A 3 -17.84 16.51 1.39
C SER A 3 -19.05 15.57 1.56
N GLN A 4 -20.10 15.80 0.76
CA GLN A 4 -21.30 14.96 0.73
C GLN A 4 -21.07 13.56 0.14
N ALA A 5 -20.22 13.39 -0.88
CA ALA A 5 -19.96 12.07 -1.44
C ALA A 5 -19.17 11.18 -0.47
N LEU A 6 -18.20 11.78 0.26
CA LEU A 6 -17.43 11.07 1.26
C LEU A 6 -18.30 10.65 2.46
N SER A 7 -19.23 11.49 2.90
CA SER A 7 -20.11 11.17 4.03
C SER A 7 -21.03 9.99 3.74
N GLU A 8 -21.51 9.82 2.50
CA GLU A 8 -22.29 8.63 2.12
C GLU A 8 -21.43 7.36 2.04
N ILE A 9 -20.23 7.44 1.47
CA ILE A 9 -19.29 6.31 1.42
C ILE A 9 -18.96 5.81 2.83
N LEU A 10 -18.77 6.73 3.78
CA LEU A 10 -18.44 6.36 5.17
C LEU A 10 -19.58 5.61 5.90
N LYS A 11 -20.83 5.70 5.42
CA LYS A 11 -21.96 4.94 5.98
C LYS A 11 -22.03 3.49 5.51
N LEU A 12 -21.29 3.13 4.44
CA LEU A 12 -21.27 1.77 3.93
C LEU A 12 -20.61 0.81 4.93
N PRO A 13 -20.97 -0.49 4.89
CA PRO A 13 -20.23 -1.55 5.58
C PRO A 13 -18.74 -1.51 5.29
N ALA A 14 -17.92 -1.95 6.24
CA ALA A 14 -16.46 -1.86 6.13
C ALA A 14 -15.90 -2.58 4.88
N ASN A 15 -16.46 -3.73 4.51
CA ASN A 15 -16.09 -4.47 3.31
C ASN A 15 -16.40 -3.67 2.03
N GLU A 16 -17.60 -3.08 1.92
CA GLU A 16 -17.99 -2.27 0.76
C GLU A 16 -17.11 -1.02 0.61
N ARG A 17 -16.74 -0.39 1.73
CA ARG A 17 -15.78 0.73 1.71
C ARG A 17 -14.41 0.30 1.20
N ALA A 18 -13.91 -0.86 1.64
CA ALA A 18 -12.63 -1.39 1.20
C ALA A 18 -12.64 -1.74 -0.29
N GLU A 19 -13.72 -2.38 -0.77
CA GLU A 19 -13.93 -2.68 -2.18
C GLU A 19 -13.96 -1.41 -3.03
N LEU A 20 -14.73 -0.39 -2.61
CA LEU A 20 -14.81 0.87 -3.34
C LEU A 20 -13.47 1.62 -3.34
N ALA A 21 -12.74 1.63 -2.22
CA ALA A 21 -11.40 2.22 -2.14
C ALA A 21 -10.44 1.54 -3.13
N MET A 22 -10.48 0.21 -3.21
CA MET A 22 -9.66 -0.54 -4.17
C MET A 22 -10.09 -0.30 -5.62
N ALA A 23 -11.39 -0.25 -5.90
CA ALA A 23 -11.91 0.04 -7.24
C ALA A 23 -11.49 1.44 -7.72
N LEU A 24 -11.57 2.45 -6.84
CA LEU A 24 -11.10 3.80 -7.14
C LEU A 24 -9.59 3.80 -7.39
N TRP A 25 -8.80 3.14 -6.54
CA TRP A 25 -7.35 3.01 -6.73
C TRP A 25 -6.99 2.32 -8.06
N GLN A 26 -7.68 1.25 -8.42
CA GLN A 26 -7.45 0.50 -9.66
C GLN A 26 -7.93 1.24 -10.91
N SER A 27 -8.81 2.24 -10.77
CA SER A 27 -9.28 3.06 -11.89
C SER A 27 -8.23 4.05 -12.40
N LEU A 28 -7.21 4.34 -11.58
CA LEU A 28 -6.10 5.23 -11.94
C LEU A 28 -5.14 4.54 -12.93
N THR A 29 -4.70 5.30 -13.93
CA THR A 29 -3.60 4.90 -14.80
C THR A 29 -2.30 4.77 -14.00
N ASN A 30 -1.30 4.08 -14.56
CA ASN A 30 0.03 3.99 -13.92
C ASN A 30 0.62 5.39 -13.69
N ALA A 31 0.54 6.26 -14.70
CA ALA A 31 1.06 7.62 -14.61
C ALA A 31 0.39 8.45 -13.49
N GLU A 32 -0.93 8.32 -13.31
CA GLU A 32 -1.63 9.00 -12.21
C GLU A 32 -1.22 8.45 -10.84
N ARG A 33 -1.04 7.13 -10.70
CA ARG A 33 -0.57 6.54 -9.43
C ARG A 33 0.86 6.94 -9.12
N ASP A 34 1.74 6.96 -10.11
CA ASP A 34 3.14 7.34 -9.95
C ASP A 34 3.27 8.82 -9.57
N ALA A 35 2.40 9.69 -10.11
CA ALA A 35 2.36 11.11 -9.77
C ALA A 35 1.91 11.38 -8.33
N GLU A 36 1.07 10.53 -7.74
CA GLU A 36 0.58 10.67 -6.36
C GLU A 36 1.52 10.00 -5.34
N LEU A 37 2.41 9.08 -5.78
CA LEU A 37 3.35 8.33 -4.94
C LEU A 37 4.81 8.73 -5.18
N VAL A 38 5.06 10.02 -5.43
CA VAL A 38 6.43 10.53 -5.59
C VAL A 38 7.19 10.38 -4.27
N LEU A 39 8.27 9.61 -4.31
CA LEU A 39 9.16 9.42 -3.18
C LEU A 39 10.05 10.65 -2.98
N THR A 40 10.40 10.94 -1.72
CA THR A 40 11.48 11.89 -1.47
C THR A 40 12.83 11.25 -1.79
N PRO A 41 13.88 12.05 -2.09
CA PRO A 41 15.22 11.51 -2.33
C PRO A 41 15.73 10.61 -1.20
N GLU A 42 15.38 10.92 0.05
CA GLU A 42 15.76 10.12 1.22
C GLU A 42 15.02 8.78 1.26
N GLN A 43 13.75 8.74 0.83
CA GLN A 43 12.98 7.50 0.73
C GLN A 43 13.51 6.61 -0.38
N GLU A 44 13.83 7.17 -1.55
CA GLU A 44 14.47 6.45 -2.65
C GLU A 44 15.79 5.84 -2.20
N ALA A 45 16.65 6.64 -1.56
CA ALA A 45 17.94 6.19 -1.07
C ALA A 45 17.80 5.06 -0.03
N GLU A 46 16.80 5.11 0.85
CA GLU A 46 16.56 4.04 1.82
C GLU A 46 16.06 2.74 1.16
N LEU A 47 15.21 2.84 0.13
CA LEU A 47 14.78 1.67 -0.63
C LEU A 47 15.96 1.02 -1.36
N ASP A 48 16.80 1.82 -2.01
CA ASP A 48 18.02 1.33 -2.68
C ASP A 48 18.97 0.67 -1.69
N ARG A 49 19.19 1.28 -0.52
CA ARG A 49 20.03 0.72 0.55
C ARG A 49 19.51 -0.63 1.03
N ARG A 50 18.20 -0.74 1.32
CA ARG A 50 17.57 -1.99 1.76
C ARG A 50 17.60 -3.06 0.68
N TRP A 51 17.43 -2.67 -0.58
CA TRP A 51 17.49 -3.61 -1.68
C TRP A 51 18.89 -4.18 -1.86
N ALA A 52 19.92 -3.33 -1.82
CA ALA A 52 21.32 -3.78 -1.86
C ALA A 52 21.67 -4.69 -0.66
N GLU A 53 21.21 -4.34 0.54
CA GLU A 53 21.36 -5.16 1.74
C GLU A 53 20.71 -6.54 1.58
N HIS A 54 19.48 -6.60 1.03
CA HIS A 54 18.78 -7.85 0.80
C HIS A 54 19.44 -8.73 -0.29
N LEU A 55 19.98 -8.11 -1.35
CA LEU A 55 20.72 -8.84 -2.37
C LEU A 55 22.03 -9.43 -1.83
N ALA A 56 22.70 -8.73 -0.91
CA ALA A 56 23.92 -9.21 -0.27
C ALA A 56 23.63 -10.28 0.80
N ASP A 57 22.55 -10.09 1.57
CA ASP A 57 22.07 -11.02 2.59
C ASP A 57 20.54 -11.14 2.53
N PRO A 58 20.00 -12.20 1.90
CA PRO A 58 18.56 -12.42 1.84
C PRO A 58 17.89 -12.57 3.20
N THR A 59 18.64 -12.90 4.25
CA THR A 59 18.12 -13.05 5.61
C THR A 59 17.91 -11.72 6.34
N SER A 60 18.40 -10.61 5.77
CA SER A 60 18.15 -9.24 6.28
C SER A 60 16.68 -8.83 6.20
N ALA A 61 15.87 -9.50 5.37
CA ALA A 61 14.45 -9.24 5.22
C ALA A 61 13.59 -10.32 5.89
N ILE A 62 12.38 -9.94 6.30
CA ILE A 62 11.39 -10.91 6.81
C ILE A 62 10.65 -11.52 5.61
N PRO A 63 10.64 -12.86 5.45
CA PRO A 63 9.89 -13.49 4.36
C PRO A 63 8.40 -13.16 4.41
N TRP A 64 7.79 -12.94 3.25
CA TRP A 64 6.37 -12.61 3.15
C TRP A 64 5.47 -13.62 3.88
N GLU A 65 5.75 -14.92 3.76
CA GLU A 65 4.98 -15.97 4.46
C GLU A 65 5.02 -15.85 5.99
N ALA A 66 6.09 -15.30 6.56
CA ALA A 66 6.16 -15.03 7.99
C ALA A 66 5.27 -13.85 8.40
N ILE A 67 5.22 -12.80 7.59
CA ILE A 67 4.34 -11.65 7.80
C ILE A 67 2.88 -12.03 7.58
N ARG A 68 2.58 -12.72 6.48
CA ARG A 68 1.23 -13.18 6.12
C ARG A 68 0.62 -14.05 7.22
N ARG A 69 1.38 -15.01 7.77
CA ARG A 69 0.92 -15.83 8.92
C ARG A 69 0.58 -14.98 10.15
N LYS A 70 1.39 -13.95 10.45
CA LYS A 70 1.11 -13.03 11.58
C LYS A 70 -0.16 -12.21 11.37
N LEU A 71 -0.42 -11.77 10.14
CA LEU A 71 -1.62 -11.00 9.81
C LEU A 71 -2.88 -11.86 9.95
N LEU A 72 -2.87 -13.08 9.41
CA LEU A 72 -4.00 -14.00 9.47
C LEU A 72 -4.26 -14.59 10.86
N ALA A 73 -3.25 -14.61 11.74
CA ALA A 73 -3.40 -15.05 13.13
C ALA A 73 -3.97 -13.97 14.06
N ARG A 74 -4.18 -12.73 13.56
CA ARG A 74 -4.75 -11.60 14.31
C ARG A 74 -6.25 -11.38 14.05
N GLU A 75 -6.88 -12.27 13.28
CA GLU A 75 -8.34 -12.40 13.12
C GLU A 75 -8.88 -13.48 14.06
#